data_AF-A0A9Q8PFR2-F1
#
_entry.id   AF-A0A9Q8PFR2-F1
#
_cell.length_a   1.000
_cell.length_b   1.000
_cell.length_c   1.000
_cell.angle_alpha   90.00
_cell.angle_beta   90.00
_cell.angle_gamma   90.00
#
_symmetry.space_group_name_H-M   'P 1'
#
loop_
_entity.id
_entity.type
_entity.pdbx_description
1 polymer ?
#
loop_
_entity_poly.entity_id
_entity_poly.type
_entity_poly.pdbx_seq_one_letter_code
_entity_poly.pdbx_strand_id
1 'polypeptide(L)'
;MSHLTSASSISTTSSQHLLAITTTTTTIMFKRKFGSTSEDIEEEGAMHQDKKSKQEHHVPNPQATLLGLPGELRNRIYRLALFEENRIKIDATNHTLPPLLRTCRQIRNEATSIHLKENRFGIVIHNLYPQAPVASSGHWYVKTKYTVSWSGVANWENLKAWMKLRYNHELCGAKASNSPVNLVLSGAAGGASKMVKLMRAKGLTWDDIEPMLEEYKLGVEHSHGQMQFWR
;
A
#
# COMPACT_ATOMS: atom_id res chain seq x y z
N MET A 1 55.54 16.35 34.44
CA MET A 1 55.70 15.00 35.00
C MET A 1 54.32 14.36 35.09
N SER A 2 53.84 13.78 33.99
CA SER A 2 53.83 12.35 33.68
C SER A 2 52.77 11.52 34.45
N HIS A 3 51.80 11.00 33.68
CA HIS A 3 51.20 9.66 33.76
C HIS A 3 50.27 9.31 34.95
N LEU A 4 49.18 8.53 34.85
CA LEU A 4 48.64 7.67 33.80
C LEU A 4 47.14 7.40 34.04
N THR A 5 46.42 7.30 32.95
CA THR A 5 45.06 6.75 32.73
C THR A 5 44.95 5.28 33.12
N SER A 6 43.83 4.88 33.73
CA SER A 6 43.46 3.46 33.89
C SER A 6 42.11 3.20 33.22
N ALA A 7 42.14 2.40 32.15
CA ALA A 7 40.98 1.92 31.41
C ALA A 7 40.69 0.48 31.83
N SER A 8 39.44 0.19 32.20
CA SER A 8 38.97 -1.17 32.47
C SER A 8 38.20 -1.69 31.26
N SER A 9 38.79 -2.69 30.61
CA SER A 9 38.20 -3.46 29.51
C SER A 9 37.28 -4.53 30.07
N ILE A 10 35.99 -4.51 29.70
CA ILE A 10 35.07 -5.63 29.95
C ILE A 10 34.85 -6.35 28.62
N SER A 11 35.28 -7.61 28.58
CA SER A 11 34.96 -8.56 27.51
C SER A 11 33.55 -9.12 27.74
N THR A 12 32.77 -9.27 26.68
CA THR A 12 31.60 -10.14 26.71
C THR A 12 31.41 -10.79 25.35
N THR A 13 31.95 -12.00 25.25
CA THR A 13 31.53 -13.08 24.37
C THR A 13 30.08 -13.48 24.71
N SER A 14 29.19 -13.64 23.73
CA SER A 14 28.30 -14.82 23.70
C SER A 14 27.44 -14.94 22.44
N SER A 15 27.56 -16.11 21.83
CA SER A 15 26.52 -16.96 21.23
C SER A 15 25.65 -16.46 20.07
N GLN A 16 25.99 -17.05 18.93
CA GLN A 16 25.14 -17.35 17.79
C GLN A 16 23.91 -18.16 18.21
N HIS A 17 22.73 -17.80 17.70
CA HIS A 17 21.63 -18.73 17.50
C HIS A 17 20.98 -18.46 16.14
N LEU A 18 21.29 -19.33 15.18
CA LEU A 18 20.60 -19.45 13.90
C LEU A 18 19.25 -20.15 14.13
N LEU A 19 18.14 -19.42 13.96
CA LEU A 19 16.82 -20.02 13.88
C LEU A 19 16.50 -20.30 12.41
N ALA A 20 16.48 -21.58 12.06
CA ALA A 20 15.97 -22.08 10.79
C ALA A 20 14.46 -21.83 10.71
N ILE A 21 14.03 -21.02 9.74
CA ILE A 21 12.62 -20.83 9.43
C ILE A 21 12.22 -21.89 8.41
N THR A 22 11.50 -22.91 8.85
CA THR A 22 10.84 -23.88 7.98
C THR A 22 9.53 -23.28 7.47
N THR A 23 9.51 -22.80 6.23
CA THR A 23 8.27 -22.40 5.56
C THR A 23 7.53 -23.62 5.03
N THR A 24 6.43 -23.98 5.69
CA THR A 24 5.47 -24.99 5.22
C THR A 24 4.59 -24.39 4.12
N THR A 25 4.80 -24.81 2.88
CA THR A 25 3.97 -24.44 1.73
C THR A 25 2.69 -25.28 1.73
N THR A 26 1.57 -24.69 2.16
CA THR A 26 0.24 -25.31 2.05
C THR A 26 -0.30 -25.13 0.63
N THR A 27 -0.17 -26.16 -0.20
CA THR A 27 -0.79 -26.26 -1.52
C THR A 27 -2.28 -26.54 -1.38
N ILE A 28 -3.13 -25.54 -1.62
CA ILE A 28 -4.59 -25.70 -1.66
C ILE A 28 -5.00 -26.09 -3.08
N MET A 29 -5.31 -27.38 -3.28
CA MET A 29 -5.84 -27.93 -4.53
C MET A 29 -7.35 -27.64 -4.62
N PHE A 30 -7.74 -26.75 -5.53
CA PHE A 30 -9.15 -26.43 -5.82
C PHE A 30 -9.67 -27.37 -6.91
N LYS A 31 -10.38 -28.43 -6.51
CA LYS A 31 -11.00 -29.42 -7.41
C LYS A 31 -12.39 -28.93 -7.82
N ARG A 32 -12.55 -28.39 -9.03
CA ARG A 32 -13.85 -27.95 -9.57
C ARG A 32 -14.52 -29.14 -10.26
N LYS A 33 -15.63 -29.62 -9.69
CA LYS A 33 -16.46 -30.73 -10.19
C LYS A 33 -17.40 -30.17 -11.27
N PHE A 34 -17.28 -30.64 -12.50
CA PHE A 34 -18.27 -30.40 -13.56
C PHE A 34 -19.45 -31.36 -13.35
N GLY A 35 -20.66 -30.79 -13.27
CA GLY A 35 -21.90 -31.53 -13.30
C GLY A 35 -22.39 -31.62 -14.75
N SER A 36 -22.44 -32.84 -15.26
CA SER A 36 -23.12 -33.23 -16.49
C SER A 36 -24.50 -33.75 -16.10
N THR A 37 -25.55 -33.27 -16.76
CA THR A 37 -26.86 -33.94 -16.80
C THR A 37 -27.34 -33.91 -18.25
N SER A 38 -27.36 -35.10 -18.82
CA SER A 38 -28.01 -35.53 -20.04
C SER A 38 -29.50 -35.84 -19.78
N GLU A 39 -30.19 -36.14 -20.88
CA GLU A 39 -31.54 -36.74 -21.04
C GLU A 39 -32.69 -35.72 -21.18
N ASP A 40 -33.64 -35.84 -22.11
CA ASP A 40 -33.86 -36.66 -23.32
C ASP A 40 -35.17 -36.14 -24.01
N ILE A 41 -35.46 -36.62 -25.25
CA ILE A 41 -36.76 -36.71 -25.99
C ILE A 41 -37.34 -35.36 -26.53
N GLU A 42 -37.83 -35.15 -27.77
CA GLU A 42 -38.60 -35.97 -28.73
C GLU A 42 -38.31 -35.64 -30.21
N GLU A 43 -38.34 -36.70 -31.03
CA GLU A 43 -38.46 -36.68 -32.49
C GLU A 43 -39.91 -36.35 -32.90
N GLU A 44 -40.11 -35.39 -33.80
CA GLU A 44 -41.24 -35.42 -34.74
C GLU A 44 -40.83 -34.85 -36.10
N GLY A 45 -41.15 -35.61 -37.14
CA GLY A 45 -40.70 -35.38 -38.50
C GLY A 45 -41.44 -34.26 -39.22
N ALA A 46 -40.69 -33.51 -40.03
CA ALA A 46 -41.25 -32.73 -41.13
C ALA A 46 -40.30 -32.75 -42.32
N MET A 47 -40.73 -33.50 -43.33
CA MET A 47 -40.23 -33.50 -44.70
C MET A 47 -40.27 -32.06 -45.25
N HIS A 48 -39.09 -31.45 -45.46
CA HIS A 48 -38.97 -30.14 -46.10
C HIS A 48 -37.88 -30.15 -47.16
N GLN A 49 -38.24 -29.50 -48.27
CA GLN A 49 -37.63 -29.60 -49.58
C GLN A 49 -36.19 -29.10 -49.62
N ASP A 50 -35.38 -29.86 -50.35
CA ASP A 50 -33.98 -29.66 -50.66
C ASP A 50 -33.79 -28.42 -51.57
N LYS A 51 -33.78 -27.23 -50.96
CA LYS A 51 -33.21 -26.03 -51.56
C LYS A 51 -31.77 -25.91 -51.08
N LYS A 52 -30.86 -26.50 -51.85
CA LYS A 52 -29.41 -26.44 -51.69
C LYS A 52 -28.88 -25.02 -51.96
N SER A 53 -29.25 -24.07 -51.10
CA SER A 53 -28.59 -22.76 -51.03
C SER A 53 -27.18 -23.01 -50.52
N LYS A 54 -26.20 -22.69 -51.35
CA LYS A 54 -24.76 -22.69 -51.06
C LYS A 54 -24.51 -21.77 -49.85
N GLN A 55 -24.66 -22.30 -48.63
CA GLN A 55 -24.30 -21.60 -47.40
C GLN A 55 -22.78 -21.43 -47.43
N GLU A 56 -22.35 -20.24 -47.80
CA GLU A 56 -20.98 -19.81 -47.59
C GLU A 56 -20.70 -19.93 -46.10
N HIS A 57 -19.78 -20.84 -45.76
CA HIS A 57 -19.32 -21.08 -44.41
C HIS A 57 -18.57 -19.81 -43.97
N HIS A 58 -19.29 -18.81 -43.46
CA HIS A 58 -18.70 -17.67 -42.80
C HIS A 58 -18.02 -18.19 -41.54
N VAL A 59 -16.73 -18.50 -41.63
CA VAL A 59 -15.90 -18.76 -40.45
C VAL A 59 -15.97 -17.48 -39.64
N PRO A 60 -16.58 -17.47 -38.44
CA PRO A 60 -16.66 -16.26 -37.63
C PRO A 60 -15.23 -15.85 -37.35
N ASN A 61 -14.85 -14.65 -37.79
CA ASN A 61 -13.52 -14.13 -37.51
C ASN A 61 -13.40 -14.09 -35.98
N PRO A 62 -12.45 -14.83 -35.37
CA PRO A 62 -12.39 -14.94 -33.92
C PRO A 62 -12.30 -13.53 -33.34
N GLN A 63 -13.27 -13.18 -32.50
CA GLN A 63 -13.29 -11.86 -31.90
C GLN A 63 -11.99 -11.65 -31.14
N ALA A 64 -11.23 -10.61 -31.52
CA ALA A 64 -10.00 -10.27 -30.86
C ALA A 64 -10.33 -9.87 -29.40
N THR A 65 -9.99 -10.73 -28.45
CA THR A 65 -10.14 -10.44 -27.03
C THR A 65 -8.80 -9.99 -26.45
N LEU A 66 -8.83 -9.08 -25.48
CA LEU A 66 -7.63 -8.63 -24.78
C LEU A 66 -6.83 -9.80 -24.19
N LEU A 67 -7.53 -10.81 -23.65
CA LEU A 67 -6.89 -12.00 -23.05
C LEU A 67 -6.38 -13.00 -24.09
N GLY A 68 -6.86 -12.94 -25.33
CA GLY A 68 -6.35 -13.74 -26.46
C GLY A 68 -5.04 -13.20 -27.05
N LEU A 69 -4.64 -11.98 -26.71
CA LEU A 69 -3.37 -11.41 -27.16
C LEU A 69 -2.18 -12.07 -26.44
N PRO A 70 -1.00 -12.19 -27.08
CA PRO A 70 0.24 -12.54 -26.39
C PRO A 70 0.54 -11.63 -25.19
N GLY A 71 1.15 -12.18 -24.15
CA GLY A 71 1.43 -11.46 -22.90
C GLY A 71 2.25 -10.17 -23.09
N GLU A 72 3.14 -10.14 -24.09
CA GLU A 72 3.90 -8.92 -24.42
C GLU A 72 2.99 -7.78 -24.88
N LEU A 73 2.04 -8.07 -25.78
CA LEU A 73 1.07 -7.08 -26.25
C LEU A 73 0.15 -6.63 -25.13
N ARG A 74 -0.30 -7.56 -24.27
CA ARG A 74 -1.07 -7.21 -23.07
C ARG A 74 -0.30 -6.27 -22.15
N ASN A 75 0.98 -6.54 -21.89
CA ASN A 75 1.82 -5.67 -21.06
C ASN A 75 2.00 -4.27 -21.66
N ARG A 76 2.15 -4.15 -23.00
CA ARG A 76 2.18 -2.84 -23.68
C ARG A 76 0.87 -2.08 -23.47
N ILE A 77 -0.27 -2.75 -23.63
CA ILE A 77 -1.60 -2.17 -23.39
C ILE A 77 -1.76 -1.75 -21.92
N TYR A 78 -1.34 -2.59 -20.97
CA TYR A 78 -1.40 -2.28 -19.54
C TYR A 78 -0.58 -1.04 -19.19
N ARG A 79 0.64 -0.89 -19.74
CA ARG A 79 1.46 0.31 -19.53
C ARG A 79 0.76 1.56 -20.05
N LEU A 80 0.27 1.52 -21.29
CA LEU A 80 -0.48 2.63 -21.88
C LEU A 80 -1.70 3.04 -21.04
N ALA A 81 -2.35 2.08 -20.38
CA ALA A 81 -3.57 2.32 -19.60
C ALA A 81 -3.34 2.63 -18.11
N LEU A 82 -2.19 2.25 -17.53
CA LEU A 82 -1.95 2.33 -16.08
C LEU A 82 -0.81 3.25 -15.69
N PHE A 83 0.06 3.64 -16.62
CA PHE A 83 1.16 4.56 -16.37
C PHE A 83 0.66 5.99 -16.45
N GLU A 84 0.95 6.76 -15.41
CA GLU A 84 0.74 8.18 -15.32
C GLU A 84 2.11 8.86 -15.23
N GLU A 85 2.37 9.80 -16.14
CA GLU A 85 3.61 10.58 -16.10
C GLU A 85 3.71 11.40 -14.81
N ASN A 86 2.56 11.93 -14.38
CA ASN A 86 2.45 12.73 -13.16
C ASN A 86 2.34 11.87 -11.90
N ARG A 87 2.69 12.47 -10.76
CA ARG A 87 2.55 11.80 -9.47
C ARG A 87 1.06 11.59 -9.15
N ILE A 88 0.67 10.34 -8.91
CA ILE A 88 -0.68 9.98 -8.49
C ILE A 88 -0.86 10.36 -7.03
N LYS A 89 -1.75 11.33 -6.77
CA LYS A 89 -2.14 11.73 -5.42
C LYS A 89 -3.07 10.69 -4.81
N ILE A 90 -2.67 10.14 -3.67
CA ILE A 90 -3.51 9.28 -2.84
C ILE A 90 -4.18 10.15 -1.79
N ASP A 91 -5.50 10.20 -1.84
CA ASP A 91 -6.32 10.83 -0.82
C ASP A 91 -7.59 10.00 -0.53
N ALA A 92 -8.44 10.50 0.37
CA ALA A 92 -9.69 9.84 0.75
C ALA A 92 -10.60 9.53 -0.44
N THR A 93 -10.50 10.28 -1.56
CA THR A 93 -11.33 10.06 -2.75
C THR A 93 -10.60 9.24 -3.82
N ASN A 94 -9.30 9.44 -3.96
CA ASN A 94 -8.46 8.86 -5.00
C ASN A 94 -7.52 7.79 -4.45
N HIS A 95 -8.10 6.77 -3.81
CA HIS A 95 -7.35 5.63 -3.31
C HIS A 95 -7.74 4.31 -3.97
N THR A 96 -8.84 4.26 -4.74
CA THR A 96 -9.28 3.02 -5.36
C THR A 96 -8.31 2.55 -6.45
N LEU A 97 -8.16 1.24 -6.63
CA LEU A 97 -7.39 0.71 -7.76
C LEU A 97 -8.01 1.19 -9.09
N PRO A 98 -7.17 1.45 -10.12
CA PRO A 98 -7.63 1.76 -11.46
C PRO A 98 -8.67 0.74 -11.95
N PRO A 99 -9.70 1.18 -12.70
CA PRO A 99 -10.77 0.29 -13.19
C PRO A 99 -10.26 -0.98 -13.87
N LEU A 100 -9.19 -0.87 -14.66
CA LEU A 100 -8.58 -2.02 -15.34
C LEU A 100 -8.15 -3.13 -14.37
N LEU A 101 -7.55 -2.79 -13.24
CA LEU A 101 -7.12 -3.76 -12.21
C LEU A 101 -8.30 -4.36 -11.41
N ARG A 102 -9.50 -3.81 -11.58
CA ARG A 102 -10.73 -4.27 -10.92
C ARG A 102 -11.53 -5.26 -11.78
N THR A 103 -11.22 -5.39 -13.07
CA THR A 103 -11.97 -6.21 -14.03
C THR A 103 -11.95 -7.72 -13.72
N CYS A 104 -10.80 -8.39 -13.86
CA CYS A 104 -10.66 -9.83 -13.63
C CYS A 104 -9.35 -10.18 -12.92
N ARG A 105 -9.27 -11.40 -12.36
CA ARG A 105 -8.10 -11.87 -11.59
C ARG A 105 -6.82 -11.92 -12.44
N GLN A 106 -6.93 -12.32 -13.71
CA GLN A 106 -5.78 -12.42 -14.61
C GLN A 106 -5.15 -11.05 -14.87
N ILE A 107 -5.94 -10.06 -15.31
CA ILE A 107 -5.46 -8.69 -15.55
C ILE A 107 -4.87 -8.11 -14.27
N ARG A 108 -5.53 -8.31 -13.11
CA ARG A 108 -5.01 -7.86 -11.83
C ARG A 108 -3.62 -8.45 -11.54
N ASN A 109 -3.44 -9.76 -11.71
CA ASN A 109 -2.17 -10.41 -11.41
C ASN A 109 -1.04 -9.95 -12.35
N GLU A 110 -1.34 -9.79 -13.63
CA GLU A 110 -0.34 -9.36 -14.63
C GLU A 110 0.03 -7.88 -14.46
N ALA A 111 -0.97 -7.01 -14.31
CA ALA A 111 -0.81 -5.57 -14.45
C ALA A 111 -0.61 -4.80 -13.13
N THR A 112 -0.88 -5.41 -11.97
CA THR A 112 -0.67 -4.73 -10.67
C THR A 112 0.79 -4.31 -10.50
N SER A 113 1.74 -5.15 -10.91
CA SER A 113 3.16 -4.83 -10.77
C SER A 113 3.58 -3.61 -11.61
N ILE A 114 3.01 -3.45 -12.80
CA ILE A 114 3.20 -2.29 -13.68
C ILE A 114 2.70 -1.05 -12.95
N HIS A 115 1.44 -1.06 -12.49
CA HIS A 115 0.86 0.11 -11.82
C HIS A 115 1.64 0.50 -10.56
N LEU A 116 2.01 -0.46 -9.70
CA LEU A 116 2.66 -0.15 -8.42
C LEU A 116 4.15 0.21 -8.54
N LYS A 117 4.86 -0.30 -9.55
CA LYS A 117 6.31 -0.07 -9.70
C LYS A 117 6.66 1.06 -10.67
N GLU A 118 5.87 1.25 -11.73
CA GLU A 118 6.17 2.24 -12.76
C GLU A 118 5.58 3.63 -12.40
N ASN A 119 4.53 3.69 -11.57
CA ASN A 119 3.97 4.97 -11.12
C ASN A 119 4.66 5.54 -9.87
N ARG A 120 4.54 6.86 -9.74
CA ARG A 120 4.97 7.60 -8.55
C ARG A 120 3.75 8.02 -7.75
N PHE A 121 3.72 7.65 -6.47
CA PHE A 121 2.61 7.97 -5.58
C PHE A 121 2.97 9.08 -4.59
N GLY A 122 1.97 9.88 -4.21
CA GLY A 122 2.11 10.97 -3.25
C GLY A 122 0.96 11.00 -2.26
N ILE A 123 1.26 11.15 -0.97
CA ILE A 123 0.26 11.47 0.06
C ILE A 123 0.49 12.92 0.48
N VAL A 124 -0.59 13.70 0.52
CA VAL A 124 -0.56 15.05 1.06
C VAL A 124 -0.89 14.98 2.54
N ILE A 125 -0.04 15.61 3.36
CA ILE A 125 -0.34 15.92 4.75
C ILE A 125 -0.70 17.39 4.80
N HIS A 126 -1.91 17.68 5.28
CA HIS A 126 -2.41 19.04 5.43
C HIS A 126 -2.63 19.33 6.91
N ASN A 127 -2.04 20.40 7.42
CA ASN A 127 -2.07 20.76 8.84
C ASN A 127 -1.69 19.59 9.77
N LEU A 128 -0.65 18.84 9.40
CA LEU A 128 -0.21 17.61 10.10
C LEU A 128 -1.24 16.47 10.15
N TYR A 129 -2.33 16.57 9.38
CA TYR A 129 -3.29 15.49 9.20
C TYR A 129 -3.10 14.82 7.83
N PRO A 130 -2.85 13.51 7.78
CA PRO A 130 -2.71 12.79 6.52
C PRO A 130 -4.06 12.72 5.80
N GLN A 131 -4.06 13.08 4.51
CA GLN A 131 -5.27 13.01 3.69
C GLN A 131 -5.53 11.61 3.12
N ALA A 132 -4.74 10.61 3.53
CA ALA A 132 -4.92 9.22 3.11
C ALA A 132 -6.12 8.59 3.82
N PRO A 133 -6.79 7.61 3.20
CA PRO A 133 -7.87 6.86 3.84
C PRO A 133 -7.45 6.22 5.17
N VAL A 134 -8.36 6.31 6.14
CA VAL A 134 -8.26 5.62 7.44
C VAL A 134 -8.57 4.13 7.25
N ALA A 135 -8.12 3.26 8.17
CA ALA A 135 -8.28 1.79 8.10
C ALA A 135 -7.58 1.13 6.89
N SER A 136 -6.38 1.60 6.59
CA SER A 136 -5.65 1.22 5.38
C SER A 136 -4.80 -0.05 5.50
N SER A 137 -4.85 -0.79 6.61
CA SER A 137 -3.90 -1.88 6.92
C SER A 137 -3.84 -3.02 5.89
N GLY A 138 -4.82 -3.12 4.97
CA GLY A 138 -4.80 -4.03 3.81
C GLY A 138 -4.73 -3.35 2.44
N HIS A 139 -4.65 -2.02 2.38
CA HIS A 139 -4.78 -1.26 1.15
C HIS A 139 -3.53 -1.37 0.26
N TRP A 140 -3.70 -1.32 -1.06
CA TRP A 140 -2.59 -1.51 -2.02
C TRP A 140 -1.45 -0.49 -1.84
N TYR A 141 -1.78 0.76 -1.47
CA TYR A 141 -0.78 1.83 -1.32
C TYR A 141 0.10 1.67 -0.08
N VAL A 142 -0.29 0.84 0.88
CA VAL A 142 0.59 0.47 2.00
C VAL A 142 1.85 -0.24 1.50
N LYS A 143 1.72 -0.98 0.41
CA LYS A 143 2.80 -1.76 -0.20
C LYS A 143 3.58 -0.97 -1.26
N THR A 144 3.14 0.24 -1.60
CA THR A 144 3.80 1.05 -2.63
C THR A 144 4.78 2.04 -2.02
N LYS A 145 5.77 2.44 -2.82
CA LYS A 145 6.63 3.56 -2.47
C LYS A 145 5.85 4.83 -2.78
N TYR A 146 5.57 5.62 -1.76
CA TYR A 146 4.99 6.95 -1.91
C TYR A 146 5.90 8.00 -1.28
N THR A 147 5.72 9.21 -1.76
CA THR A 147 6.33 10.41 -1.19
C THR A 147 5.29 11.16 -0.37
N VAL A 148 5.77 11.94 0.58
CA VAL A 148 4.89 12.78 1.42
C VAL A 148 5.17 14.23 1.10
N SER A 149 4.12 14.95 0.73
CA SER A 149 4.13 16.40 0.63
C SER A 149 3.39 17.00 1.83
N TRP A 150 3.92 18.10 2.34
CA TRP A 150 3.36 18.82 3.47
C TRP A 150 2.72 20.11 2.98
N SER A 151 1.62 20.50 3.59
CA SER A 151 0.92 21.75 3.30
C SER A 151 0.22 22.25 4.57
N GLY A 152 -0.06 23.56 4.62
CA GLY A 152 -0.75 24.17 5.75
C GLY A 152 0.17 24.52 6.92
N VAL A 153 -0.41 24.63 8.13
CA VAL A 153 0.25 25.08 9.36
C VAL A 153 0.30 23.93 10.38
N ALA A 154 1.32 23.90 11.23
CA ALA A 154 1.38 22.91 12.30
C ALA A 154 0.13 23.01 13.19
N ASN A 155 -0.56 21.89 13.39
CA ASN A 155 -1.67 21.78 14.32
C ASN A 155 -1.43 20.57 15.21
N TRP A 156 -1.39 20.80 16.53
CA TRP A 156 -1.04 19.77 17.50
C TRP A 156 -2.10 18.68 17.59
N GLU A 157 -3.37 19.06 17.63
CA GLU A 157 -4.49 18.11 17.73
C GLU A 157 -4.54 17.17 16.52
N ASN A 158 -4.27 17.69 15.33
CA ASN A 158 -4.15 16.87 14.12
C ASN A 158 -2.97 15.89 14.19
N LEU A 159 -1.82 16.34 14.68
CA LEU A 159 -0.66 15.46 14.87
C LEU A 159 -0.97 14.36 15.88
N LYS A 160 -1.60 14.70 17.01
CA LYS A 160 -2.02 13.76 18.04
C LYS A 160 -3.01 12.73 17.49
N ALA A 161 -4.05 13.19 16.76
CA ALA A 161 -4.99 12.31 16.07
C ALA A 161 -4.27 11.37 15.09
N TRP A 162 -3.31 11.89 14.31
CA TRP A 162 -2.50 11.07 13.42
C TRP A 162 -1.66 10.03 14.18
N MET A 163 -1.06 10.39 15.31
CA MET A 163 -0.32 9.46 16.15
C MET A 163 -1.22 8.34 16.71
N LYS A 164 -2.47 8.67 17.07
CA LYS A 164 -3.47 7.69 17.51
C LYS A 164 -3.83 6.69 16.41
N LEU A 165 -4.07 7.17 15.19
CA LEU A 165 -4.30 6.32 14.02
C LEU A 165 -3.11 5.39 13.75
N ARG A 166 -1.89 5.87 13.96
CA ARG A 166 -0.67 5.07 13.80
C ARG A 166 -0.52 4.01 14.89
N TYR A 167 -0.87 4.34 16.13
CA TYR A 167 -0.92 3.39 17.25
C TYR A 167 -1.87 2.22 16.93
N ASN A 168 -3.03 2.51 16.33
CA ASN A 168 -4.04 1.53 15.93
C ASN A 168 -3.71 0.75 14.64
N HIS A 169 -2.57 0.99 13.98
CA HIS A 169 -2.25 0.46 12.65
C HIS A 169 -3.21 0.85 11.52
N GLU A 170 -4.01 1.91 11.70
CA GLU A 170 -4.95 2.37 10.68
C GLU A 170 -4.25 3.16 9.57
N LEU A 171 -3.05 3.68 9.85
CA LEU A 171 -2.21 4.40 8.90
C LEU A 171 -0.79 3.87 8.85
N CYS A 172 -0.25 3.81 7.64
CA CYS A 172 1.11 3.37 7.39
C CYS A 172 2.15 4.46 7.60
N GLY A 173 3.36 4.03 7.93
CA GLY A 173 4.48 4.92 8.17
C GLY A 173 4.89 5.66 6.90
N ALA A 174 4.69 6.97 6.91
CA ALA A 174 5.26 7.90 5.94
C ALA A 174 6.80 7.84 5.99
N LYS A 175 7.45 7.63 4.84
CA LYS A 175 8.86 8.03 4.68
C LYS A 175 8.85 9.49 4.27
N ALA A 176 9.48 10.35 5.08
CA ALA A 176 9.65 11.75 4.73
C ALA A 176 10.40 11.84 3.39
N SER A 177 9.92 12.70 2.48
CA SER A 177 10.75 13.10 1.35
C SER A 177 11.84 14.05 1.84
N ASN A 178 13.01 14.07 1.20
CA ASN A 178 14.15 14.93 1.56
C ASN A 178 13.88 16.43 1.27
N SER A 179 12.64 16.91 1.36
CA SER A 179 12.29 18.31 1.10
C SER A 179 12.77 19.20 2.27
N PRO A 180 13.60 20.23 2.01
CA PRO A 180 14.15 21.09 3.05
C PRO A 180 13.12 21.99 3.73
N VAL A 181 11.98 22.27 3.08
CA VAL A 181 11.00 23.30 3.50
C VAL A 181 10.16 22.87 4.72
N ASN A 182 10.28 21.63 5.19
CA ASN A 182 9.52 21.14 6.35
C ASN A 182 10.38 20.32 7.32
N LEU A 183 11.67 20.63 7.44
CA LEU A 183 12.57 19.85 8.29
C LEU A 183 12.11 19.80 9.76
N VAL A 184 11.60 20.93 10.27
CA VAL A 184 11.10 21.04 11.66
C VAL A 184 9.80 20.26 11.84
N LEU A 185 8.80 20.46 10.97
CA LEU A 185 7.52 19.74 11.04
C LEU A 185 7.69 18.24 10.82
N SER A 186 8.53 17.86 9.86
CA SER A 186 8.91 16.48 9.60
C SER A 186 9.71 15.90 10.77
N GLY A 187 10.55 16.70 11.43
CA GLY A 187 11.30 16.31 12.61
C GLY A 187 10.38 16.05 13.80
N ALA A 188 9.45 16.96 14.07
CA ALA A 188 8.45 16.84 15.14
C ALA A 188 7.55 15.61 14.93
N ALA A 189 6.96 15.48 13.73
CA ALA A 189 6.13 14.33 13.39
C ALA A 189 6.93 13.02 13.39
N GLY A 190 8.19 13.05 12.93
CA GLY A 190 9.09 11.91 12.94
C GLY A 190 9.46 11.46 14.37
N GLY A 191 9.73 12.41 15.27
CA GLY A 191 10.02 12.17 16.68
C GLY A 191 8.82 11.58 17.40
N ALA A 192 7.66 12.22 17.31
CA ALA A 192 6.39 11.71 17.86
C ALA A 192 6.08 10.30 17.34
N SER A 193 6.24 10.08 16.04
CA SER A 193 6.05 8.77 15.43
C SER A 193 7.00 7.71 15.97
N LYS A 194 8.28 8.04 16.18
CA LYS A 194 9.27 7.10 16.72
C LYS A 194 8.93 6.76 18.16
N MET A 195 8.50 7.75 18.94
CA MET A 195 8.07 7.59 20.33
C MET A 195 6.88 6.64 20.44
N VAL A 196 5.79 6.90 19.72
CA VAL A 196 4.57 6.05 19.70
C VAL A 196 4.92 4.61 19.31
N LYS A 197 5.77 4.42 18.29
CA LYS A 197 6.20 3.09 17.85
C LYS A 197 6.95 2.35 18.96
N LEU A 198 7.88 3.01 19.63
CA LEU A 198 8.69 2.41 20.69
C LEU A 198 7.87 2.08 21.94
N MET A 199 6.99 2.99 22.36
CA MET A 199 6.14 2.80 23.55
C MET A 199 5.13 1.68 23.34
N ARG A 200 4.51 1.62 22.16
CA ARG A 200 3.64 0.51 21.80
C ARG A 200 4.37 -0.83 21.77
N ALA A 201 5.60 -0.86 21.26
CA ALA A 201 6.42 -2.08 21.29
C ALA A 201 6.76 -2.54 22.72
N LYS A 202 6.72 -1.64 23.70
CA LYS A 202 6.85 -1.93 25.13
C LYS A 202 5.52 -2.31 25.80
N GLY A 203 4.41 -2.37 25.06
CA GLY A 203 3.09 -2.76 25.59
C GLY A 203 2.29 -1.63 26.25
N LEU A 204 2.71 -0.37 26.09
CA LEU A 204 1.97 0.78 26.65
C LEU A 204 0.67 1.02 25.89
N THR A 205 -0.36 1.44 26.64
CA THR A 205 -1.67 1.83 26.09
C THR A 205 -1.61 3.25 25.51
N TRP A 206 -2.62 3.65 24.75
CA TRP A 206 -2.70 5.02 24.25
C TRP A 206 -2.79 6.04 25.41
N ASP A 207 -3.51 5.69 26.47
CA ASP A 207 -3.71 6.56 27.64
C ASP A 207 -2.39 6.83 28.38
N ASP A 208 -1.44 5.90 28.31
CA ASP A 208 -0.07 6.12 28.82
C ASP A 208 0.76 7.01 27.89
N ILE A 209 0.56 6.90 26.57
CA ILE A 209 1.38 7.57 25.55
C ILE A 209 0.98 9.03 25.36
N GLU A 210 -0.30 9.36 25.48
CA GLU A 210 -0.83 10.71 25.24
C GLU A 210 -0.19 11.79 26.16
N PRO A 211 -0.07 11.59 27.48
CA PRO A 211 0.65 12.54 28.34
C PRO A 211 2.11 12.77 27.91
N MET A 212 2.80 11.71 27.45
CA MET A 212 4.18 11.82 26.97
C MET A 212 4.28 12.58 25.64
N LEU A 213 3.25 12.54 24.81
CA LEU A 213 3.16 13.39 23.62
C LEU A 213 2.98 14.86 24.02
N GLU A 214 2.21 15.18 25.06
CA GLU A 214 2.08 16.55 25.54
C GLU A 214 3.41 17.10 26.10
N GLU A 215 4.16 16.30 26.85
CA GLU A 215 5.52 16.69 27.27
C GLU A 215 6.45 16.89 26.06
N TYR A 216 6.35 16.01 25.06
CA TYR A 216 7.10 16.15 23.82
C TYR A 216 6.79 17.46 23.09
N LYS A 217 5.52 17.88 23.06
CA LYS A 217 5.08 19.16 22.48
C LYS A 217 5.80 20.33 23.14
N LEU A 218 5.81 20.38 24.47
CA LEU A 218 6.47 21.44 25.25
C LEU A 218 7.98 21.49 24.94
N GLY A 219 8.63 20.33 24.83
CA GLY A 219 10.04 20.25 24.45
C GLY A 219 10.32 20.80 23.03
N VAL A 220 9.43 20.51 22.08
CA VAL A 220 9.52 21.05 20.71
C VAL A 220 9.33 22.58 20.71
N GLU A 221 8.35 23.11 21.45
CA GLU A 221 8.12 24.56 21.58
C GLU A 221 9.32 25.28 22.21
N HIS A 222 9.91 24.69 23.26
CA HIS A 222 11.08 25.26 23.93
C HIS A 222 12.30 25.31 23.01
N SER A 223 12.54 24.23 22.24
CA SER A 223 13.69 24.13 21.33
C SER A 223 13.63 25.10 20.15
N HIS A 224 12.44 25.58 19.78
CA HIS A 224 12.24 26.48 18.64
C HIS A 224 11.91 27.93 19.06
N GLY A 225 12.09 28.24 20.34
CA GLY A 225 12.05 29.61 20.87
C GLY A 225 10.67 30.24 20.88
N GLN A 226 9.73 29.73 21.69
CA GLN A 226 8.42 30.29 22.08
C GLN A 226 7.50 30.88 20.97
N MET A 227 7.89 30.85 19.70
CA MET A 227 6.99 31.13 18.59
C MET A 227 5.87 30.11 18.65
N GLN A 228 4.64 30.57 18.46
CA GLN A 228 3.43 29.73 18.39
C GLN A 228 3.54 28.74 17.22
N PHE A 229 4.33 27.70 17.42
CA PHE A 229 4.66 26.70 16.41
C PHE A 229 3.41 25.92 16.05
N TRP A 230 2.60 25.61 17.04
CA TRP A 230 1.29 24.99 16.89
C TRP A 230 0.22 26.08 16.82
N ARG A 231 -0.61 26.03 15.78
CA ARG A 231 -1.85 26.81 15.66
C ARG A 231 -3.08 25.96 15.94
#